data_AF-A0A7X8M6U0-F1
#
_entry.id   AF-A0A7X8M6U0-F1
#
_cell.length_a   1.000
_cell.length_b   1.000
_cell.length_c   1.000
_cell.angle_alpha   90.00
_cell.angle_beta   90.00
_cell.angle_gamma   90.00
#
_symmetry.space_group_name_H-M   'P 1'
#
loop_
_entity.id
_entity.type
_entity.pdbx_description
1 polymer ?
#
loop_
_entity_poly.entity_id
_entity_poly.type
_entity_poly.pdbx_seq_one_letter_code
_entity_poly.pdbx_strand_id
1 'polypeptide(L)'
;MFNWLYDPQAWIALATLTSLEIVLGIDNIIFISILVTKLPVEQRNRGRIMGLALAMFARIGLLLSLTWLMRLTQPLFMVWSQEISGRDSILILGGLFLIGKSTHEIHTAVEGAEGKKTAPKVSSFGGVLIMIA
;
A
#
# COMPACT_ATOMS: atom_id res chain seq x y z
N MET A 1 -24.22 25.14 -13.37
CA MET A 1 -23.22 24.09 -13.68
C MET A 1 -21.76 24.55 -13.45
N PHE A 2 -21.45 25.86 -13.40
CA PHE A 2 -20.09 26.38 -13.11
C PHE A 2 -19.94 27.08 -11.75
N ASN A 3 -20.89 26.91 -10.81
CA ASN A 3 -20.85 27.60 -9.51
C ASN A 3 -19.63 27.23 -8.65
N TRP A 4 -18.99 26.07 -8.90
CA TRP A 4 -17.78 25.64 -8.20
C TRP A 4 -16.55 26.51 -8.51
N LEU A 5 -16.49 27.18 -9.68
CA LEU A 5 -15.37 28.08 -10.00
C LEU A 5 -15.32 29.29 -9.06
N TYR A 6 -16.49 29.73 -8.58
CA TYR A 6 -16.64 30.89 -7.71
C TYR A 6 -16.75 30.50 -6.22
N ASP A 7 -16.71 29.20 -5.92
CA ASP A 7 -16.76 28.69 -4.56
C ASP A 7 -15.33 28.56 -3.99
N PRO A 8 -14.93 29.40 -3.01
CA PRO A 8 -13.62 29.29 -2.38
C PRO A 8 -13.36 27.91 -1.74
N GLN A 9 -14.42 27.22 -1.28
CA GLN A 9 -14.28 25.90 -0.67
C GLN A 9 -13.82 24.85 -1.68
N ALA A 10 -14.30 24.92 -2.93
CA ALA A 10 -13.89 24.01 -4.00
C ALA A 10 -12.40 24.13 -4.32
N TRP A 11 -11.87 25.37 -4.35
CA TRP A 11 -10.44 25.63 -4.57
C TRP A 11 -9.58 25.15 -3.40
N ILE A 12 -10.03 25.36 -2.17
CA ILE A 12 -9.33 24.87 -0.97
C ILE A 12 -9.31 23.33 -0.99
N ALA A 13 -10.44 22.67 -1.24
CA ALA A 13 -10.52 21.22 -1.31
C ALA A 13 -9.62 20.65 -2.42
N LEU A 14 -9.64 21.27 -3.61
CA LEU A 14 -8.76 20.88 -4.72
C LEU A 14 -7.28 21.03 -4.35
N ALA A 15 -6.91 22.16 -3.74
CA ALA A 15 -5.55 22.42 -3.31
C ALA A 15 -5.08 21.41 -2.25
N THR A 16 -5.91 21.11 -1.25
CA THR A 16 -5.61 20.11 -0.22
C THR A 16 -5.49 18.71 -0.82
N LEU A 17 -6.44 18.30 -1.66
CA LEU A 17 -6.43 16.97 -2.28
C LEU A 17 -5.20 16.79 -3.18
N THR A 18 -4.87 17.82 -3.98
CA THR A 18 -3.68 17.83 -4.83
C THR A 18 -2.41 17.78 -4.00
N SER A 19 -2.36 18.51 -2.89
CA SER A 19 -1.20 18.51 -1.99
C SER A 19 -0.98 17.14 -1.34
N LEU A 20 -2.05 16.50 -0.84
CA LEU A 20 -1.98 15.15 -0.27
C LEU A 20 -1.52 14.12 -1.30
N GLU A 21 -2.09 14.19 -2.50
CA GLU A 21 -1.75 13.32 -3.62
C GLU A 21 -0.26 13.45 -4.01
N ILE A 22 0.28 14.68 -4.02
CA ILE A 22 1.70 14.93 -4.26
C ILE A 22 2.56 14.31 -3.15
N VAL A 23 2.23 14.53 -1.86
CA VAL A 23 3.01 14.01 -0.73
C VAL A 23 3.04 12.48 -0.73
N LEU A 24 1.88 11.84 -0.92
CA LEU A 24 1.76 10.38 -1.05
C LEU A 24 2.49 9.84 -2.29
N GLY A 25 2.40 10.56 -3.41
CA GLY A 25 3.07 10.18 -4.65
C GLY A 25 4.60 10.25 -4.55
N ILE A 26 5.14 11.23 -3.82
CA ILE A 26 6.58 11.41 -3.62
C ILE A 26 7.16 10.24 -2.83
N ASP A 27 6.52 9.82 -1.74
CA ASP A 27 7.00 8.69 -0.92
C ASP A 27 7.16 7.42 -1.75
N ASN A 28 6.17 7.14 -2.61
CA ASN A 28 6.16 5.99 -3.50
C ASN A 28 7.28 6.06 -4.58
N ILE A 29 7.53 7.24 -5.17
CA ILE A 29 8.63 7.42 -6.15
C ILE A 29 10.01 7.34 -5.48
N ILE A 30 10.14 7.87 -4.26
CA ILE A 30 11.37 7.82 -3.47
C ILE A 30 11.70 6.35 -3.16
N PHE A 31 10.72 5.57 -2.71
CA PHE A 31 10.91 4.15 -2.41
C PHE A 31 11.43 3.37 -3.64
N ILE A 32 10.77 3.52 -4.79
CA ILE A 32 11.21 2.89 -6.06
C ILE A 32 12.64 3.32 -6.41
N SER A 33 12.94 4.62 -6.29
CA SER A 33 14.27 5.14 -6.60
C SER A 33 15.35 4.57 -5.67
N ILE A 34 15.05 4.41 -4.38
CA ILE A 34 15.95 3.76 -3.42
C ILE A 34 16.17 2.29 -3.79
N LEU A 35 15.11 1.54 -4.09
CA LEU A 35 15.24 0.11 -4.40
C LEU A 35 16.00 -0.14 -5.71
N VAL A 36 15.77 0.69 -6.73
CA VAL A 36 16.45 0.58 -8.02
C VAL A 36 17.94 0.89 -7.92
N THR A 37 18.39 1.70 -6.95
CA THR A 37 19.83 1.93 -6.74
C THR A 37 20.59 0.66 -6.34
N LYS A 38 19.89 -0.34 -5.78
CA LYS A 38 20.46 -1.66 -5.45
C LYS A 38 20.70 -2.55 -6.68
N LEU A 39 20.18 -2.18 -7.85
CA LEU A 39 20.40 -2.91 -9.11
C LEU A 39 21.72 -2.50 -9.79
N PRO A 40 22.35 -3.41 -10.56
CA PRO A 40 23.51 -3.11 -11.40
C PRO A 40 23.22 -1.93 -12.33
N VAL A 41 24.24 -1.11 -12.61
CA VAL A 41 24.10 0.18 -13.30
C VAL A 41 23.42 0.01 -14.67
N GLU A 42 23.69 -1.09 -15.38
CA GLU A 42 23.09 -1.37 -16.70
C GLU A 42 21.58 -1.64 -16.62
N GLN A 43 21.06 -2.07 -15.46
CA GLN A 43 19.67 -2.48 -15.28
C GLN A 43 18.80 -1.42 -14.58
N ARG A 44 19.40 -0.36 -14.03
CA ARG A 44 18.67 0.67 -13.25
C ARG A 44 17.56 1.34 -14.05
N ASN A 45 17.79 1.65 -15.32
CA ASN A 45 16.78 2.34 -16.14
C ASN A 45 15.55 1.44 -16.37
N ARG A 46 15.78 0.17 -16.71
CA ARG A 46 14.72 -0.86 -16.83
C ARG A 46 14.00 -1.09 -15.50
N GLY A 47 14.75 -1.17 -14.40
CA GLY A 47 14.21 -1.33 -13.06
C GLY A 47 13.30 -0.17 -12.64
N ARG A 48 13.65 1.07 -12.99
CA ARG A 48 12.80 2.25 -12.71
C ARG A 48 11.50 2.20 -13.49
N ILE A 49 11.55 1.90 -14.78
CA ILE A 49 10.34 1.84 -15.63
C ILE A 49 9.42 0.71 -15.17
N MET A 50 9.96 -0.49 -14.93
CA MET A 50 9.17 -1.61 -14.42
C MET A 50 8.64 -1.36 -13.01
N GLY A 51 9.44 -0.76 -12.13
CA GLY A 51 9.01 -0.39 -10.78
C GLY A 51 7.86 0.62 -10.80
N LEU A 52 7.95 1.66 -11.64
CA LEU A 52 6.88 2.65 -11.81
C LEU A 52 5.61 2.02 -12.40
N ALA A 53 5.75 1.19 -13.44
CA ALA A 53 4.61 0.50 -14.03
C ALA A 53 3.92 -0.41 -13.00
N LEU A 54 4.71 -1.21 -12.28
CA LEU A 54 4.19 -2.13 -11.27
C LEU A 54 3.53 -1.39 -10.10
N ALA A 55 4.13 -0.28 -9.64
CA ALA A 55 3.54 0.55 -8.59
C ALA A 55 2.21 1.20 -9.05
N MET A 56 2.11 1.64 -10.30
CA MET A 56 0.85 2.13 -10.86
C MET A 56 -0.22 1.03 -10.93
N PHE A 57 0.17 -0.19 -11.34
CA PHE A 57 -0.73 -1.35 -11.33
C PHE A 57 -1.19 -1.71 -9.93
N ALA A 58 -0.27 -1.78 -8.96
CA ALA A 58 -0.60 -2.04 -7.55
C ALA A 58 -1.56 -0.98 -7.01
N ARG A 59 -1.32 0.29 -7.34
CA ARG A 59 -2.20 1.40 -6.97
C ARG A 59 -3.62 1.24 -7.53
N ILE A 60 -3.75 0.95 -8.82
CA ILE A 60 -5.05 0.71 -9.46
C ILE A 60 -5.72 -0.51 -8.83
N GLY A 61 -4.97 -1.60 -8.59
CA GLY A 61 -5.46 -2.80 -7.94
C GLY A 61 -5.99 -2.54 -6.53
N LEU A 62 -5.29 -1.74 -5.73
CA LEU A 62 -5.73 -1.33 -4.39
C LEU A 62 -6.99 -0.45 -4.46
N LEU A 63 -7.05 0.51 -5.39
CA LEU A 63 -8.25 1.35 -5.58
C LEU A 63 -9.47 0.52 -6.03
N LEU A 64 -9.27 -0.45 -6.93
CA LEU A 64 -10.32 -1.38 -7.34
C LEU A 64 -10.75 -2.29 -6.20
N SER A 65 -9.80 -2.79 -5.40
CA SER A 65 -10.07 -3.60 -4.21
C SER A 65 -10.85 -2.82 -3.17
N LEU A 66 -10.52 -1.55 -2.95
CA LEU A 66 -11.27 -0.64 -2.08
C LEU A 66 -12.69 -0.42 -2.61
N THR A 67 -12.83 -0.21 -3.91
CA THR A 67 -14.14 -0.07 -4.56
C THR A 67 -14.99 -1.33 -4.42
N TRP A 68 -14.38 -2.52 -4.55
CA TRP A 68 -15.04 -3.80 -4.34
C TRP A 68 -15.39 -4.03 -2.87
N LEU A 69 -14.50 -3.66 -1.95
CA LEU A 69 -14.72 -3.70 -0.51
C LEU A 69 -15.88 -2.79 -0.08
N MET A 70 -15.99 -1.59 -0.64
CA MET A 70 -17.12 -0.67 -0.43
C MET A 70 -18.46 -1.23 -0.96
N ARG A 71 -18.45 -2.22 -1.86
CA ARG A 71 -19.67 -2.96 -2.22
C ARG A 71 -19.98 -4.06 -1.22
N LEU A 72 -18.94 -4.66 -0.62
CA LEU A 72 -19.04 -5.66 0.44
C LEU A 72 -19.61 -5.11 1.76
N THR A 73 -19.73 -3.79 1.92
CA THR A 73 -20.42 -3.17 3.06
C THR A 73 -21.94 -3.22 2.95
N GLN A 74 -22.51 -3.62 1.80
CA GLN A 74 -23.93 -3.94 1.78
C GLN A 74 -24.18 -5.16 2.67
N PRO A 75 -25.19 -5.13 3.55
CA PRO A 75 -25.47 -6.23 4.47
C PRO A 75 -25.83 -7.49 3.66
N LEU A 76 -24.93 -8.48 3.65
CA LEU A 76 -25.13 -9.71 2.89
C LEU A 76 -26.06 -10.68 3.64
N PHE A 77 -26.02 -10.67 4.97
CA PHE A 77 -26.86 -11.50 5.83
C PHE A 77 -27.19 -10.78 7.16
N MET A 78 -28.42 -10.89 7.63
CA MET A 78 -28.84 -10.47 8.97
C MET A 78 -28.76 -11.68 9.92
N VAL A 79 -27.99 -11.58 10.99
CA VAL A 79 -27.96 -12.57 12.09
C VAL A 79 -28.24 -11.83 13.39
N TRP A 80 -29.25 -12.27 14.16
CA TRP A 80 -29.64 -11.66 15.44
C TRP A 80 -29.77 -10.12 15.41
N SER A 81 -30.41 -9.58 14.37
CA SER A 81 -30.60 -8.13 14.17
C SER A 81 -29.31 -7.31 13.99
N GLN A 82 -28.17 -7.97 13.77
CA GLN A 82 -26.90 -7.34 13.40
C GLN A 82 -26.67 -7.57 11.90
N GLU A 83 -26.44 -6.48 11.17
CA GLU A 83 -26.05 -6.49 9.77
C GLU A 83 -24.57 -6.86 9.67
N ILE A 84 -24.25 -8.11 9.31
CA ILE A 84 -22.87 -8.53 9.09
C ILE A 84 -22.56 -8.31 7.61
N SER A 85 -21.66 -7.38 7.32
CA SER A 85 -21.18 -7.16 5.97
C SER A 85 -19.84 -7.88 5.74
N GLY A 86 -19.48 -8.11 4.48
CA GLY A 86 -18.22 -8.74 4.13
C GLY A 86 -16.99 -7.93 4.60
N ARG A 87 -17.15 -6.61 4.79
CA ARG A 87 -16.11 -5.75 5.37
C ARG A 87 -15.78 -6.16 6.80
N ASP A 88 -16.77 -6.51 7.61
CA ASP A 88 -16.58 -6.81 9.03
C ASP A 88 -15.78 -8.09 9.21
N SER A 89 -16.08 -9.10 8.40
CA SER A 89 -15.30 -10.35 8.34
C SER A 89 -13.84 -10.10 7.93
N ILE A 90 -13.60 -9.24 6.94
CA ILE A 90 -12.25 -8.89 6.48
C ILE A 90 -11.50 -8.09 7.57
N LEU A 91 -12.18 -7.18 8.27
CA LEU A 91 -11.58 -6.40 9.37
C LEU A 91 -11.20 -7.29 10.56
N ILE A 92 -12.04 -8.25 10.93
CA ILE A 92 -11.75 -9.20 12.01
C ILE A 92 -10.56 -10.10 11.62
N LEU A 93 -10.59 -10.70 10.43
CA LEU A 93 -9.51 -11.56 9.95
C LEU A 93 -8.19 -10.80 9.76
N GLY A 94 -8.25 -9.62 9.13
CA GLY A 94 -7.10 -8.76 8.91
C GLY A 94 -6.51 -8.22 10.21
N GLY A 95 -7.36 -7.83 11.17
CA GLY A 95 -6.93 -7.39 12.50
C GLY A 95 -6.21 -8.50 13.28
N LEU A 96 -6.77 -9.72 13.29
CA LEU A 96 -6.12 -10.88 13.89
C LEU A 96 -4.79 -11.23 13.20
N PHE A 97 -4.73 -11.16 11.87
CA PHE A 97 -3.50 -11.38 11.10
C PHE A 97 -2.42 -10.36 11.46
N LEU A 98 -2.75 -9.06 11.54
CA LEU A 98 -1.81 -8.01 11.91
C LEU A 98 -1.28 -8.20 13.33
N ILE A 99 -2.15 -8.53 14.29
CA ILE A 99 -1.73 -8.83 15.67
C ILE A 99 -0.71 -9.98 15.67
N GLY A 100 -1.04 -11.10 15.01
CA GLY A 100 -0.13 -12.25 14.94
C GLY A 100 1.20 -11.93 14.26
N LYS A 101 1.17 -11.20 13.13
CA LYS A 101 2.38 -10.81 12.40
C LYS A 101 3.24 -9.85 13.22
N SER A 102 2.64 -8.83 13.84
CA SER A 102 3.35 -7.89 14.70
C SER A 102 3.96 -8.59 15.92
N THR A 103 3.27 -9.55 16.54
CA THR A 103 3.85 -10.37 17.61
C THR A 103 5.05 -11.17 17.12
N HIS A 104 4.98 -11.77 15.94
CA HIS A 104 6.10 -12.53 15.37
C HIS A 104 7.28 -11.63 14.98
N GLU A 105 7.02 -10.46 14.39
CA GLU A 105 8.05 -9.48 14.05
C GLU A 105 8.73 -8.94 15.32
N ILE A 106 7.98 -8.63 16.37
CA ILE A 106 8.51 -8.22 17.69
C ILE A 106 9.33 -9.36 18.30
N HIS A 107 8.81 -10.59 18.32
CA HIS A 107 9.52 -11.75 18.85
C HIS A 107 10.86 -11.98 18.10
N THR A 108 10.84 -11.88 16.77
CA THR A 108 12.04 -12.00 15.92
C THR A 108 13.03 -10.86 16.12
N ALA A 109 12.55 -9.63 16.38
CA ALA A 109 13.39 -8.47 16.68
C ALA A 109 14.05 -8.57 18.06
N VAL A 110 13.34 -9.14 19.04
CA VAL A 110 13.84 -9.39 20.39
C VAL A 110 14.82 -10.56 20.43
N GLU A 111 14.56 -11.65 19.72
CA GLU A 111 15.48 -12.81 19.59
C GLU A 111 16.68 -12.53 18.68
N GLY A 112 16.54 -11.61 17.72
CA GLY A 112 17.60 -11.19 16.80
C GLY A 112 18.77 -10.45 17.46
N ALA A 113 18.68 -10.12 18.74
CA ALA A 113 19.76 -9.50 19.51
C ALA A 113 20.94 -10.45 19.82
N GLU A 114 20.79 -11.78 19.67
CA GLU A 114 21.85 -12.75 20.02
C GLU A 114 22.45 -13.56 18.85
N GLY A 115 22.13 -13.27 17.59
CA GLY A 115 22.68 -14.06 16.47
C GLY A 115 22.88 -13.26 15.19
N LYS A 116 24.15 -13.10 14.78
CA LYS A 116 24.61 -12.59 13.47
C LYS A 116 23.65 -13.00 12.34
N LYS A 117 22.81 -12.08 11.85
CA LYS A 117 22.11 -12.24 10.58
C LYS A 117 22.94 -11.60 9.48
N THR A 118 23.63 -12.44 8.72
CA THR A 118 24.05 -12.13 7.35
C THR A 118 22.84 -11.56 6.61
N ALA A 119 22.98 -10.32 6.14
CA ALA A 119 21.92 -9.63 5.41
C ALA A 119 21.38 -10.53 4.29
N PRO A 120 20.05 -10.62 4.08
CA PRO A 120 19.53 -11.32 2.93
C PRO A 120 20.06 -10.58 1.70
N LYS A 121 20.93 -11.24 0.95
CA LYS A 121 21.51 -10.73 -0.30
C LYS A 121 20.37 -10.70 -1.32
N VAL A 122 19.53 -9.66 -1.29
CA VAL A 122 18.51 -9.41 -2.30
C VAL A 122 19.25 -8.94 -3.56
N SER A 123 19.84 -9.90 -4.30
CA SER A 123 20.50 -9.64 -5.59
C SER A 123 19.63 -10.03 -6.78
N SER A 124 18.45 -10.58 -6.53
CA SER A 124 17.52 -11.01 -7.58
C SER A 124 16.55 -9.88 -7.91
N PHE A 125 16.47 -9.56 -9.20
CA PHE A 125 15.50 -8.65 -9.78
C PHE A 125 14.05 -8.97 -9.36
N GLY A 126 13.71 -10.26 -9.21
CA GLY A 126 12.40 -10.69 -8.74
C GLY A 126 12.14 -10.33 -7.27
N GLY A 127 13.16 -10.39 -6.41
CA GLY A 127 13.03 -9.99 -5.00
C GLY A 127 12.80 -8.50 -4.82
N VAL A 128 13.38 -7.67 -5.69
CA VAL A 128 13.14 -6.22 -5.72
C VAL A 128 11.74 -5.90 -6.20
N LEU A 129 11.23 -6.61 -7.21
CA LEU A 129 9.86 -6.40 -7.72
C LEU A 129 8.79 -6.82 -6.72
N ILE A 130 8.99 -7.91 -5.98
CA ILE A 130 8.07 -8.36 -4.93
C ILE A 130 8.03 -7.38 -3.75
N MET A 131 9.13 -6.69 -3.42
CA MET A 131 9.12 -5.67 -2.36
C MET A 131 8.45 -4.35 -2.77
N ILE A 132 8.23 -4.12 -4.06
CA ILE A 132 7.57 -2.91 -4.59
C ILE A 132 6.04 -3.09 -4.61
N ALA A 133 5.54 -4.33 -4.67
CA ALA A 133 4.13 -4.68 -4.73
C ALA A 133 3.54 -4.92 -3.33
#